data_AF-A0A7Z9ICB2-F1
#
_entry.id   AF-A0A7Z9ICB2-F1
#
_cell.length_a   1.000
_cell.length_b   1.000
_cell.length_c   1.000
_cell.angle_alpha   90.00
_cell.angle_beta   90.00
_cell.angle_gamma   90.00
#
_symmetry.space_group_name_H-M   'P 1'
#
loop_
_entity.id
_entity.type
_entity.pdbx_description
1 polymer ?
#
loop_
_entity_poly.entity_id
_entity_poly.type
_entity_poly.pdbx_seq_one_letter_code
_entity_poly.pdbx_strand_id
1 'polypeptide(L)'
;MVEINRARENPVAVRSEQLSVVSRVTSDGYRLSAFIAADCLTGFDVTDHARLGFNYAVIDRELGWQTFSLGQEYPIREDPSLWGTLELQQ
;
A
#
# COMPACT_ATOMS: atom_id res chain seq x y z
N MET A 1 7.97 -12.05 3.10
CA MET A 1 7.85 -10.78 3.87
C MET A 1 8.94 -9.86 3.34
N VAL A 2 8.62 -8.61 2.98
CA VAL A 2 9.64 -7.63 2.57
C VAL A 2 10.23 -7.04 3.83
N GLU A 3 11.55 -7.01 3.94
CA GLU A 3 12.25 -6.45 5.08
C GLU A 3 12.26 -4.92 4.95
N ILE A 4 11.82 -4.21 5.99
CA ILE A 4 11.85 -2.75 6.02
C ILE A 4 13.16 -2.32 6.64
N ASN A 5 13.97 -1.58 5.88
CA ASN A 5 15.27 -1.11 6.35
C ASN A 5 15.11 -0.30 7.63
N ARG A 6 15.87 -0.65 8.67
CA ARG A 6 15.89 0.01 10.00
C ARG A 6 14.66 -0.24 10.89
N ALA A 7 13.77 -1.17 10.54
CA ALA A 7 12.72 -1.60 11.45
C ALA A 7 13.31 -2.23 12.72
N ARG A 8 12.82 -1.82 13.89
CA ARG A 8 13.27 -2.36 15.18
C ARG A 8 12.65 -3.73 15.50
N GLU A 9 11.49 -4.00 14.92
CA GLU A 9 10.69 -5.19 15.17
C GLU A 9 10.05 -5.67 13.87
N ASN A 10 9.68 -6.95 13.82
CA ASN A 10 8.89 -7.49 12.72
C ASN A 10 7.44 -6.98 12.81
N PRO A 11 6.81 -6.65 11.68
CA PRO A 11 5.41 -6.25 11.68
C PRO A 11 4.51 -7.42 12.14
N VAL A 12 3.44 -7.08 12.85
CA VAL A 12 2.38 -8.03 13.18
C VAL A 12 1.72 -8.51 11.89
N ALA A 13 1.51 -9.82 11.76
CA ALA A 13 0.83 -10.38 10.60
C ALA A 13 -0.61 -9.86 10.52
N VAL A 14 -1.01 -9.36 9.35
CA VAL A 14 -2.39 -8.93 9.09
C VAL A 14 -3.25 -10.16 8.83
N ARG A 15 -4.42 -10.24 9.47
CA ARG A 15 -5.36 -11.35 9.23
C ARG A 15 -6.02 -11.19 7.86
N SER A 16 -6.29 -12.30 7.19
CA SER A 16 -6.80 -12.29 5.82
C SER A 16 -8.15 -11.59 5.67
N GLU A 17 -8.98 -11.55 6.72
CA GLU A 17 -10.28 -10.87 6.69
C GLU A 17 -10.17 -9.33 6.75
N GLN A 18 -9.02 -8.81 7.17
CA GLN A 18 -8.77 -7.37 7.31
C GLN A 18 -8.25 -6.73 6.01
N LEU A 19 -7.91 -7.56 5.02
CA LEU A 19 -7.49 -7.15 3.69
C LEU A 19 -8.41 -7.80 2.66
N SER A 20 -9.10 -7.00 1.87
CA SER A 20 -9.92 -7.52 0.78
C SER A 20 -9.58 -6.82 -0.53
N VAL A 21 -9.57 -7.59 -1.61
CA VAL A 21 -9.34 -7.08 -2.96
C VAL A 21 -10.35 -7.73 -3.88
N VAL A 22 -11.01 -6.92 -4.69
CA VAL A 22 -11.86 -7.37 -5.78
C VAL A 22 -11.35 -6.82 -7.09
N SER A 23 -11.43 -7.63 -8.14
CA SER A 23 -11.11 -7.21 -9.49
C SER A 23 -12.31 -7.41 -10.40
N ARG A 24 -12.47 -6.49 -11.36
CA ARG A 24 -13.46 -6.61 -12.43
C ARG A 24 -12.79 -6.24 -13.73
N VAL A 25 -12.75 -7.19 -14.67
CA VAL A 25 -12.33 -6.92 -16.05
C VAL A 25 -13.47 -6.20 -16.78
N THR A 26 -13.12 -5.17 -17.54
CA THR A 26 -14.02 -4.42 -18.43
C THR A 26 -13.59 -4.64 -19.88
N SER A 27 -14.38 -4.17 -20.84
CA SER A 27 -14.05 -4.30 -22.27
C SER A 27 -12.79 -3.54 -22.68
N ASP A 28 -12.37 -2.58 -21.87
CA ASP A 28 -11.29 -1.63 -22.11
C ASP A 28 -10.20 -1.65 -21.01
N GLY A 29 -10.26 -2.59 -20.07
CA GLY A 29 -9.27 -2.68 -19.00
C GLY A 29 -9.75 -3.46 -17.78
N TYR A 30 -9.41 -2.96 -16.61
CA TYR A 30 -9.81 -3.57 -15.34
C TYR A 30 -9.98 -2.51 -14.25
N ARG A 31 -10.81 -2.85 -13.26
CA ARG A 31 -10.93 -2.12 -12.00
C ARG A 31 -10.45 -3.01 -10.87
N LEU A 32 -9.52 -2.51 -10.08
CA LEU A 32 -9.13 -3.08 -8.79
C LEU A 32 -9.76 -2.24 -7.68
N SER A 33 -10.26 -2.89 -6.64
CA SER A 33 -10.70 -2.21 -5.43
C SER A 33 -10.17 -2.98 -4.24
N ALA A 34 -9.33 -2.30 -3.46
CA ALA A 34 -8.72 -2.85 -2.26
C ALA A 34 -9.29 -2.13 -1.05
N PHE A 35 -9.54 -2.88 0.01
CA PHE A 35 -9.93 -2.38 1.31
C PHE A 35 -8.94 -2.88 2.36
N ILE A 36 -8.43 -1.94 3.14
CA ILE A 36 -7.51 -2.17 4.25
C ILE A 36 -8.23 -1.66 5.49
N ALA A 37 -8.57 -2.56 6.41
CA ALA A 37 -9.23 -2.18 7.65
C ALA A 37 -8.29 -1.35 8.53
N ALA A 38 -8.81 -0.29 9.17
CA ALA A 38 -7.98 0.57 10.03
C ALA A 38 -7.35 -0.20 11.20
N ASP A 39 -8.04 -1.21 11.73
CA ASP A 39 -7.57 -2.04 12.84
C ASP A 39 -6.38 -2.96 12.49
N CYS A 40 -6.04 -3.12 11.21
CA CYS A 40 -4.82 -3.82 10.81
C CYS A 40 -3.59 -2.92 10.71
N LEU A 41 -3.77 -1.60 10.78
CA LEU A 41 -2.68 -0.62 10.84
C LEU A 41 -2.25 -0.47 12.29
N THR A 42 -1.34 -1.35 12.74
CA THR A 42 -0.87 -1.32 14.14
C THR A 42 -0.23 0.02 14.47
N GLY A 43 -0.71 0.70 15.52
CA GLY A 43 -0.21 2.00 15.96
C GLY A 43 -0.77 3.20 15.17
N PHE A 44 -1.73 2.99 14.27
CA PHE A 44 -2.44 4.05 13.58
C PHE A 44 -3.76 4.38 14.31
N ASP A 45 -3.97 5.65 14.60
CA ASP A 45 -5.26 6.23 14.99
C ASP A 45 -5.48 7.48 14.12
N VAL A 46 -6.59 7.52 13.38
CA VAL A 46 -6.92 8.63 12.48
C VAL A 46 -7.18 9.94 13.23
N THR A 47 -7.61 9.84 14.50
CA THR A 47 -7.90 10.98 15.37
C THR A 47 -6.62 11.69 15.78
N ASP A 48 -5.57 10.94 16.07
CA ASP A 48 -4.28 11.46 16.52
C ASP A 48 -3.33 11.74 15.33
N HIS A 49 -3.39 10.88 14.31
CA HIS A 49 -2.43 10.85 13.20
C HIS A 49 -3.12 10.53 11.85
N ALA A 50 -3.77 11.52 11.25
CA ALA A 50 -4.46 11.37 9.96
C ALA A 50 -3.52 11.25 8.72
N ARG A 51 -2.19 11.27 8.91
CA ARG A 51 -1.20 11.23 7.82
C ARG A 51 -0.47 9.89 7.80
N LEU A 52 -0.41 9.27 6.62
CA LEU A 52 0.25 7.99 6.38
C LEU A 52 1.28 8.10 5.27
N GLY A 53 2.41 7.40 5.40
CA GLY A 53 3.24 7.08 4.25
C GLY A 53 2.48 6.13 3.33
N PHE A 54 2.38 6.44 2.05
CA PHE A 54 1.59 5.67 1.09
C PHE A 54 2.27 5.55 -0.27
N ASN A 55 2.20 4.33 -0.82
CA ASN A 55 2.62 4.02 -2.17
C ASN A 55 1.82 2.82 -2.69
N TYR A 56 1.72 2.67 -4.02
CA TYR A 56 1.19 1.48 -4.66
C TYR A 56 1.98 1.15 -5.94
N ALA A 57 1.90 -0.12 -6.34
CA ALA A 57 2.37 -0.58 -7.65
C ALA A 57 1.36 -1.59 -8.23
N VAL A 58 0.92 -1.34 -9.46
CA VAL A 58 0.17 -2.30 -10.27
C VAL A 58 1.15 -2.92 -11.25
N ILE A 59 1.37 -4.23 -11.11
CA ILE A 59 2.33 -4.98 -11.93
C ILE A 59 1.54 -5.70 -13.02
N ASP A 60 1.58 -5.13 -14.22
CA ASP A 60 0.96 -5.69 -15.41
C ASP A 60 2.02 -6.36 -16.29
N ARG A 61 1.74 -7.55 -16.83
CA ARG A 61 2.70 -8.29 -17.63
C ARG A 61 2.95 -7.70 -19.01
N GLU A 62 1.99 -6.96 -19.54
CA GLU A 62 2.05 -6.35 -20.87
C GLU A 62 2.45 -4.87 -20.77
N LEU A 63 1.92 -4.17 -19.77
CA LEU A 63 2.14 -2.72 -19.59
C LEU A 63 3.28 -2.38 -18.62
N GLY A 64 3.82 -3.37 -17.90
CA GLY A 64 4.85 -3.17 -16.90
C GLY A 64 4.31 -2.61 -15.58
N TRP A 65 5.16 -1.86 -14.87
CA TRP A 65 4.84 -1.33 -13.54
C TRP A 65 4.20 0.05 -13.66
N GLN A 66 3.03 0.20 -13.04
CA GLN A 66 2.40 1.49 -12.82
C GLN A 66 2.44 1.79 -11.32
N THR A 67 3.18 2.81 -10.92
CA THR A 67 3.38 3.15 -9.51
C THR A 67 2.78 4.50 -9.17
N PHE A 68 2.63 4.80 -7.89
CA PHE A 68 2.08 6.08 -7.45
C PHE A 68 2.97 7.29 -7.81
N SER A 69 4.28 7.19 -7.56
CA SER A 69 5.21 8.32 -7.69
C SER A 69 6.55 7.93 -8.33
N LEU A 70 7.32 7.06 -7.67
CA LEU A 70 8.62 6.59 -8.17
C LEU A 70 8.50 5.20 -8.80
N GLY A 71 9.24 4.95 -9.88
CA GLY A 71 9.24 3.68 -10.60
C GLY A 71 10.01 2.56 -9.91
N GLN A 72 10.04 1.39 -10.56
CA GLN A 72 10.69 0.16 -10.06
C GLN A 72 12.23 0.26 -9.96
N GLU A 73 12.83 1.28 -10.57
CA GLU A 73 14.25 1.60 -10.50
C GLU A 73 14.70 2.11 -9.11
N TYR A 74 13.74 2.47 -8.25
CA TYR A 74 13.96 2.87 -6.87
C TYR A 74 13.49 1.77 -5.89
N PRO A 75 14.07 1.67 -4.68
CA PRO A 75 13.71 0.66 -3.68
C PRO A 75 12.41 1.00 -2.94
N ILE A 76 11.34 1.28 -3.68
CA ILE A 76 10.06 1.76 -3.16
C ILE A 76 9.34 0.73 -2.28
N ARG A 77 9.74 -0.53 -2.27
CA ARG A 77 9.13 -1.58 -1.45
C ARG A 77 9.75 -1.65 -0.06
N GLU A 78 11.04 -1.33 0.04
CA GLU A 78 11.87 -1.47 1.24
C GLU A 78 12.13 -0.14 1.95
N ASP A 79 12.00 0.99 1.25
CA ASP A 79 12.30 2.33 1.75
C ASP A 79 11.06 3.24 1.81
N PRO A 80 10.42 3.36 3.00
CA PRO A 80 9.27 4.24 3.20
C PRO A 80 9.57 5.74 3.03
N SER A 81 10.84 6.17 3.02
CA SER A 81 11.18 7.58 2.77
C SER A 81 10.87 8.02 1.34
N LEU A 82 10.69 7.05 0.44
CA LEU A 82 10.32 7.25 -0.97
C LEU A 82 8.81 7.30 -1.20
N TRP A 83 8.00 7.12 -0.14
CA TRP A 83 6.55 7.11 -0.24
C TRP A 83 5.98 8.52 -0.19
N GLY A 84 4.83 8.72 -0.83
CA GLY A 84 4.09 9.96 -0.67
C GLY A 84 3.37 10.01 0.68
N THR A 85 2.82 11.17 1.02
CA THR A 85 1.95 11.32 2.17
C THR A 85 0.49 11.24 1.74
N LEU A 86 -0.25 10.30 2.30
CA LEU A 86 -1.71 10.24 2.23
C LEU A 86 -2.28 10.94 3.47
N GLU A 87 -3.12 11.95 3.27
CA GLU A 87 -3.83 12.64 4.35
C GLU A 87 -5.31 12.26 4.30
N LEU A 88 -5.77 11.59 5.36
CA LEU A 88 -7.15 11.14 5.48
C LEU A 88 -8.03 12.29 5.97
N GLN A 89 -9.09 12.57 5.23
CA GLN A 89 -10.09 13.57 5.58
C GLN A 89 -11.24 12.91 6.35
N GLN A 90 -11.81 13.63 7.33
CA GLN A 90 -12.99 13.20 8.09
C GLN A 90 -14.29 13.54 7.35
#